data_AF-A0A7Y3FEE8-F1
#
_entry.id   AF-A0A7Y3FEE8-F1
#
_cell.length_a   1.000
_cell.length_b   1.000
_cell.length_c   1.000
_cell.angle_alpha   90.00
_cell.angle_beta   90.00
_cell.angle_gamma   90.00
#
_symmetry.space_group_name_H-M   'P 1'
#
loop_
_entity.id
_entity.type
_entity.pdbx_description
1 polymer ?
#
loop_
_entity_poly.entity_id
_entity_poly.type
_entity_poly.pdbx_seq_one_letter_code
_entity_poly.pdbx_strand_id
1 'polypeptide(L)'
;MRKPIRITGALALAALAGCAAPVADITATARHVASNVAYGNDGARMHLFIFDPNVPRSLADRKAIARRTIALDPGCAWVVAPDDVLIEATKTQGARFTDTMLVAPLRCSRT
;
A
#
# COMPACT_ATOMS: atom_id res chain seq x y z
N MET A 1 60.25 11.83 -36.08
CA MET A 1 58.93 11.35 -36.58
C MET A 1 57.90 11.54 -35.48
N ARG A 2 56.87 12.38 -35.71
CA ARG A 2 55.76 12.64 -34.77
C ARG A 2 54.61 11.66 -35.07
N LYS A 3 54.03 11.01 -34.05
CA LYS A 3 52.75 10.30 -34.16
C LYS A 3 51.87 10.55 -32.92
N PRO A 4 50.54 10.55 -33.10
CA PRO A 4 49.63 11.43 -32.36
C PRO A 4 49.07 10.84 -31.07
N ILE A 5 48.78 11.77 -30.14
CA ILE A 5 48.00 11.59 -28.92
C ILE A 5 46.58 11.15 -29.32
N ARG A 6 46.10 10.03 -28.75
CA ARG A 6 44.69 9.65 -28.78
C ARG A 6 44.09 9.88 -27.40
N ILE A 7 43.38 11.00 -27.27
CA ILE A 7 42.47 11.27 -26.17
C ILE A 7 41.25 10.38 -26.41
N THR A 8 41.17 9.24 -25.71
CA THR A 8 39.96 8.43 -25.69
C THR A 8 39.20 8.80 -24.43
N GLY A 9 38.32 9.78 -24.56
CA GLY A 9 37.33 10.13 -23.53
C GLY A 9 36.37 8.96 -23.33
N ALA A 10 36.50 8.27 -22.21
CA ALA A 10 35.47 7.35 -21.76
C ALA A 10 34.33 8.19 -21.16
N LEU A 11 33.27 8.33 -21.94
CA LEU A 11 31.99 8.87 -21.52
C LEU A 11 31.55 8.19 -20.21
N ALA A 12 31.39 9.00 -19.16
CA ALA A 12 30.62 8.65 -17.98
C ALA A 12 29.14 8.51 -18.37
N LEU A 13 28.73 7.31 -18.79
CA LEU A 13 27.33 6.95 -19.01
C LEU A 13 26.90 5.93 -17.93
N ALA A 14 26.21 6.40 -16.90
CA ALA A 14 25.17 5.67 -16.18
C ALA A 14 24.53 6.60 -15.13
N ALA A 15 23.99 7.72 -15.59
CA ALA A 15 23.12 8.56 -14.78
C ALA A 15 21.70 8.01 -14.78
N LEU A 16 21.06 8.03 -13.61
CA LEU A 16 19.61 8.03 -13.38
C LEU A 16 18.86 6.71 -13.62
N ALA A 17 19.07 5.73 -12.73
CA ALA A 17 17.97 4.85 -12.34
C ALA A 17 16.94 5.70 -11.57
N GLY A 18 16.10 6.44 -12.30
CA GLY A 18 14.97 7.15 -11.74
C GLY A 18 14.06 6.13 -11.06
N CYS A 19 13.92 6.25 -9.74
CA CYS A 19 12.84 5.60 -9.00
C CYS A 19 11.52 6.13 -9.56
N ALA A 20 10.97 5.48 -10.58
CA ALA A 20 9.58 5.64 -10.95
C ALA A 20 8.77 5.14 -9.74
N ALA A 21 8.38 6.06 -8.87
CA ALA A 21 7.43 5.75 -7.81
C ALA A 21 6.20 5.11 -8.46
N PRO A 22 5.65 4.02 -7.91
CA PRO A 22 4.44 3.42 -8.46
C PRO A 22 3.37 4.52 -8.51
N VAL A 23 2.86 4.78 -9.71
CA VAL A 23 1.76 5.71 -9.89
C VAL A 23 0.55 5.08 -9.23
N ALA A 24 0.17 5.59 -8.06
CA ALA A 24 -1.01 5.12 -7.37
C ALA A 24 -2.23 5.33 -8.28
N ASP A 25 -2.91 4.24 -8.64
CA ASP A 25 -4.17 4.31 -9.36
C ASP A 25 -5.19 5.09 -8.51
N ILE A 26 -5.53 6.29 -8.96
CA ILE A 26 -6.46 7.18 -8.27
C ILE A 26 -7.91 6.79 -8.49
N THR A 27 -8.19 5.96 -9.49
CA THR A 27 -9.54 5.49 -9.82
C THR A 27 -9.91 4.23 -9.06
N ALA A 28 -8.91 3.49 -8.56
CA ALA A 28 -9.14 2.33 -7.71
C ALA A 28 -9.83 2.72 -6.39
N THR A 29 -10.84 1.91 -6.04
CA THR A 29 -11.62 2.04 -4.81
C THR A 29 -11.54 0.77 -3.99
N ALA A 30 -12.10 0.80 -2.78
CA ALA A 30 -12.27 -0.37 -1.95
C ALA A 30 -13.69 -0.45 -1.40
N ARG A 31 -14.24 -1.67 -1.37
CA ARG A 31 -15.36 -1.99 -0.49
C ARG A 31 -14.83 -2.20 0.91
N HIS A 32 -15.31 -1.39 1.85
CA HIS A 32 -15.02 -1.51 3.27
C HIS A 32 -16.03 -2.44 3.96
N VAL A 33 -15.53 -3.39 4.75
CA VAL A 33 -16.30 -4.30 5.58
C VAL A 33 -15.81 -4.20 7.03
N ALA A 34 -16.69 -3.83 7.94
CA ALA A 34 -16.39 -3.81 9.37
C ALA A 34 -16.18 -5.24 9.90
N SER A 35 -15.28 -5.40 10.86
CA SER A 35 -15.13 -6.66 11.59
C SER A 35 -15.07 -6.43 13.09
N ASN A 36 -15.40 -7.49 13.84
CA ASN A 36 -15.47 -7.43 15.29
C ASN A 36 -14.14 -7.70 15.99
N VAL A 37 -13.10 -8.07 15.24
CA VAL A 37 -11.76 -8.41 15.76
C VAL A 37 -11.09 -7.15 16.30
N ALA A 38 -10.80 -7.13 17.60
CA ALA A 38 -10.12 -6.01 18.24
C ALA A 38 -8.68 -5.84 17.75
N TYR A 39 -8.20 -4.59 17.74
CA TYR A 39 -6.80 -4.23 17.56
C TYR A 39 -6.37 -3.31 18.70
N GLY A 40 -5.42 -3.75 19.52
CA GLY A 40 -5.04 -2.99 20.71
C GLY A 40 -6.17 -2.87 21.74
N ASN A 41 -6.08 -1.85 22.60
CA ASN A 41 -6.96 -1.65 23.76
C ASN A 41 -7.78 -0.33 23.69
N ASP A 42 -7.80 0.33 22.53
CA ASP A 42 -8.31 1.70 22.34
C ASP A 42 -9.61 1.75 21.50
N GLY A 43 -10.31 0.62 21.43
CA GLY A 43 -11.55 0.47 20.65
C GLY A 43 -11.34 0.34 19.14
N ALA A 44 -10.11 0.24 18.65
CA ALA A 44 -9.86 -0.05 17.25
C ALA A 44 -10.20 -1.51 16.90
N ARG A 45 -10.66 -1.73 15.67
CA ARG A 45 -11.03 -3.05 15.16
C ARG A 45 -10.44 -3.27 13.78
N MET A 46 -10.08 -4.51 13.47
CA MET A 46 -9.54 -4.92 12.18
C MET A 46 -10.64 -4.94 11.14
N HIS A 47 -10.55 -4.06 10.15
CA HIS A 47 -11.54 -3.93 9.07
C HIS A 47 -10.96 -4.45 7.76
N LEU A 48 -11.82 -5.03 6.93
CA LEU A 48 -11.43 -5.60 5.64
C LEU A 48 -11.72 -4.61 4.51
N PHE A 49 -10.77 -4.49 3.59
CA PHE A 49 -10.86 -3.73 2.36
C PHE A 49 -10.70 -4.67 1.17
N ILE A 50 -11.70 -4.70 0.30
CA ILE A 50 -11.69 -5.49 -0.93
C ILE A 50 -11.57 -4.51 -2.10
N PHE A 51 -10.50 -4.60 -2.89
CA PHE A 51 -10.20 -3.60 -3.91
C PHE A 51 -10.92 -3.87 -5.23
N ASP A 52 -11.33 -2.78 -5.90
CA ASP A 52 -11.88 -2.79 -7.26
C ASP A 52 -11.03 -1.86 -8.15
N PRO A 53 -10.48 -2.35 -9.29
CA PRO A 53 -10.54 -3.73 -9.77
C PRO A 53 -9.78 -4.72 -8.87
N ASN A 54 -10.20 -5.99 -8.85
CA ASN A 54 -9.60 -7.06 -8.06
C ASN A 54 -8.28 -7.57 -8.67
N VAL A 55 -7.22 -6.76 -8.58
CA VAL A 55 -5.87 -7.06 -9.09
C VAL A 55 -4.82 -7.01 -7.98
N PRO A 56 -3.73 -7.79 -8.08
CA PRO A 56 -2.62 -7.76 -7.13
C PRO A 56 -1.99 -6.36 -7.03
N ARG A 57 -1.70 -5.91 -5.80
CA ARG A 57 -1.12 -4.60 -5.52
C ARG A 57 -0.10 -4.65 -4.38
N SER A 58 0.86 -3.73 -4.43
CA SER A 58 1.82 -3.53 -3.33
C SER A 58 1.08 -3.16 -2.03
N LEU A 59 1.68 -3.46 -0.87
CA LEU A 59 1.10 -3.06 0.42
C LEU A 59 0.89 -1.54 0.50
N ALA A 60 1.83 -0.76 -0.05
CA ALA A 60 1.74 0.70 -0.09
C ALA A 60 0.51 1.17 -0.87
N ASP A 61 0.25 0.62 -2.05
CA ASP A 61 -0.93 0.96 -2.86
C ASP A 61 -2.22 0.57 -2.15
N ARG A 62 -2.26 -0.64 -1.57
CA ARG A 62 -3.41 -1.12 -0.80
C ARG A 62 -3.74 -0.18 0.37
N LYS A 63 -2.73 0.27 1.13
CA LYS A 63 -2.90 1.26 2.20
C LYS A 63 -3.36 2.60 1.66
N ALA A 64 -2.80 3.07 0.54
CA ALA A 64 -3.19 4.34 -0.07
C ALA A 64 -4.66 4.33 -0.51
N ILE A 65 -5.11 3.27 -1.20
CA ILE A 65 -6.51 3.12 -1.62
C ILE A 65 -7.43 3.05 -0.41
N ALA A 66 -7.14 2.19 0.57
CA ALA A 66 -7.97 2.03 1.77
C ALA A 66 -8.10 3.34 2.57
N ARG A 67 -6.99 4.10 2.73
CA ARG A 67 -7.01 5.41 3.40
C ARG A 67 -7.87 6.42 2.65
N ARG A 68 -7.80 6.47 1.32
CA ARG A 68 -8.69 7.34 0.53
C ARG A 68 -10.16 6.95 0.69
N THR A 69 -10.46 5.64 0.68
CA THR A 69 -11.82 5.15 0.92
C THR A 69 -12.34 5.57 2.30
N ILE A 70 -11.54 5.44 3.36
CA ILE A 70 -11.95 5.84 4.72
C ILE A 70 -12.03 7.35 4.90
N ALA A 71 -11.25 8.13 4.15
CA ALA A 71 -11.38 9.60 4.17
C ALA A 71 -12.78 10.08 3.73
N LEU A 72 -13.56 9.23 3.05
CA LEU A 72 -14.95 9.50 2.67
C LEU A 72 -15.98 8.99 3.70
N ASP A 73 -15.55 8.24 4.72
CA ASP A 73 -16.41 7.75 5.81
C ASP A 73 -16.18 8.56 7.09
N PRO A 74 -17.04 9.56 7.41
CA PRO A 74 -16.86 10.41 8.59
C PRO A 74 -17.02 9.64 9.91
N GLY A 75 -17.53 8.41 9.89
CA GLY A 75 -17.70 7.57 11.06
C GLY A 75 -16.44 6.83 11.47
N CYS A 76 -15.40 6.79 10.64
CA CYS A 76 -14.23 5.93 10.83
C CYS A 76 -12.92 6.70 10.71
N ALA A 77 -11.96 6.37 11.58
CA ALA A 77 -10.61 6.92 11.57
C ALA A 77 -9.57 5.82 11.36
N TRP A 78 -8.58 6.09 10.52
CA TRP A 78 -7.45 5.19 10.28
C TRP A 78 -6.56 5.09 11.53
N VAL A 79 -6.23 3.86 11.95
CA VAL A 79 -5.27 3.61 13.03
C VAL A 79 -3.95 3.12 12.43
N VAL A 80 -2.84 3.70 12.87
CA VAL A 80 -1.51 3.28 12.41
C VAL A 80 -1.16 1.93 13.03
N ALA A 81 -0.79 0.98 12.18
CA ALA A 81 -0.27 -0.32 12.58
C ALA A 81 1.02 -0.63 11.80
N PRO A 82 1.93 -1.42 12.40
CA PRO A 82 3.08 -1.97 11.70
C PRO A 82 2.67 -2.78 10.46
N ASP A 83 3.51 -2.75 9.41
CA ASP A 83 3.20 -3.39 8.13
C ASP A 83 3.13 -4.92 8.24
N ASP A 84 3.96 -5.53 9.09
CA ASP A 84 3.92 -6.96 9.40
C ASP A 84 2.58 -7.37 10.03
N VAL A 85 2.03 -6.54 10.92
CA VAL A 85 0.69 -6.77 11.49
C VAL A 85 -0.38 -6.74 10.40
N LEU A 86 -0.32 -5.78 9.48
CA LEU A 86 -1.27 -5.69 8.37
C LEU A 86 -1.17 -6.91 7.44
N ILE A 87 0.07 -7.35 7.15
CA ILE A 87 0.34 -8.53 6.31
C ILE A 87 -0.22 -9.78 6.96
N GLU A 88 0.11 -10.05 8.22
CA GLU A 88 -0.35 -11.25 8.92
C GLU A 88 -1.88 -11.26 9.08
N ALA A 89 -2.47 -10.13 9.48
CA ALA A 89 -3.92 -9.99 9.56
C ALA A 89 -4.60 -10.25 8.21
N THR A 90 -4.03 -9.75 7.10
CA THR A 90 -4.57 -10.01 5.76
C THR A 90 -4.44 -11.48 5.38
N LYS A 91 -3.31 -12.14 5.68
CA LYS A 91 -3.11 -13.58 5.43
C LYS A 91 -4.15 -14.44 6.15
N THR A 92 -4.60 -14.06 7.34
CA THR A 92 -5.63 -14.80 8.09
C THR A 92 -6.99 -14.87 7.37
N GLN A 93 -7.26 -13.95 6.44
CA GLN A 93 -8.47 -13.98 5.60
C GLN A 93 -8.37 -14.99 4.45
N GLY A 94 -7.16 -15.47 4.17
CA GLY A 94 -6.86 -16.46 3.13
C GLY A 94 -5.64 -16.04 2.32
N ALA A 95 -4.61 -16.90 2.31
CA ALA A 95 -3.32 -16.62 1.67
C ALA A 95 -3.44 -16.18 0.21
N ARG A 96 -4.40 -16.72 -0.55
CA ARG A 96 -4.61 -16.41 -1.97
C ARG A 96 -5.09 -14.99 -2.25
N PHE A 97 -5.57 -14.27 -1.24
CA PHE A 97 -6.14 -12.94 -1.40
C PHE A 97 -5.23 -11.82 -0.90
N THR A 98 -4.06 -12.15 -0.34
CA THR A 98 -3.18 -11.21 0.36
C THR A 98 -2.85 -9.96 -0.46
N ASP A 99 -2.77 -10.07 -1.78
CA ASP A 99 -2.41 -8.95 -2.65
C ASP A 99 -3.62 -8.21 -3.25
N THR A 100 -4.83 -8.70 -3.04
CA THR A 100 -6.08 -8.10 -3.58
C THR A 100 -7.05 -7.62 -2.51
N MET A 101 -6.69 -7.79 -1.23
CA MET A 101 -7.39 -7.21 -0.09
C MET A 101 -6.38 -6.65 0.92
N LEU A 102 -6.91 -5.92 1.91
CA LEU A 102 -6.15 -5.45 3.05
C LEU A 102 -7.01 -5.56 4.31
N VAL A 103 -6.43 -6.08 5.38
CA VAL A 103 -6.97 -5.91 6.73
C VAL A 103 -6.19 -4.82 7.43
N ALA A 104 -6.89 -3.80 7.95
CA ALA A 104 -6.28 -2.70 8.68
C ALA A 104 -7.17 -2.20 9.82
N PRO A 105 -6.58 -1.71 10.91
CA PRO A 105 -7.36 -1.26 12.05
C PRO A 105 -7.96 0.12 11.82
N LEU A 106 -9.24 0.25 12.13
CA LEU A 106 -9.96 1.52 12.18
C LEU A 106 -10.58 1.71 13.56
N ARG A 107 -10.77 2.97 13.96
CA ARG A 107 -11.64 3.33 15.08
C ARG A 107 -12.90 3.97 14.52
N CYS A 108 -14.04 3.32 14.67
CA CYS A 108 -15.31 3.80 14.15
C CYS A 108 -16.29 4.16 15.28
N SER A 109 -17.04 5.25 15.10
CA SER A 109 -17.98 5.81 16.09
C SER A 109 -19.34 5.11 16.11
N ARG A 110 -19.61 4.21 15.15
CA ARG A 110 -20.78 3.32 15.14
C ARG A 110 -20.33 1.87 14.99
N THR A 111 -20.69 1.04 15.96
CA THR A 111 -20.75 -0.42 15.83
C THR A 111 -22.20 -0.85 15.78
#